data_AF-A0A813AWJ1-F1
#
_entry.id   AF-A0A813AWJ1-F1
#
_cell.length_a   1.000
_cell.length_b   1.000
_cell.length_c   1.000
_cell.angle_alpha   90.00
_cell.angle_beta   90.00
_cell.angle_gamma   90.00
#
_symmetry.space_group_name_H-M   'P 1'
#
loop_
_entity.id
_entity.type
_entity.pdbx_description
1 polymer ?
#
loop_
_entity_poly.entity_id
_entity_poly.type
_entity_poly.pdbx_seq_one_letter_code
_entity_poly.pdbx_strand_id
1 'polypeptide(L)'
;MPRSSPESSSYSSSSYESLLSASGAASGSSADSGDLEAMQARAEAKAAAEARAVRERRRAMHRLAEWFAGAALLELCLYYWRGHLCMRGISDRRSLRARLATQRKNLEDCEPREALAIVAPQLDATIAAKLRKDFDALEALFREGVKENDVHWIEQTGQWGDPSQHVFLQHMSRMVLAHLQTRLDPECAEEITPALVEIAGRRLSQPSIEVLFPLLGEDGQREFQQWYMGFSGRTAHWVDGAQNTPAASSTAATGLESTANLAVHMEDGTDDHEEQDADDADRG
;
A
#
# COMPACT_ATOMS: atom_id res chain seq x y z
N MET A 1 3.80 47.20 21.71
CA MET A 1 3.65 47.10 23.18
C MET A 1 3.93 45.66 23.59
N PRO A 2 4.73 45.45 24.65
CA PRO A 2 5.11 44.13 25.15
C PRO A 2 4.00 43.58 26.06
N ARG A 3 3.92 42.25 26.22
CA ARG A 3 3.49 41.63 27.49
C ARG A 3 3.88 40.16 27.55
N SER A 4 4.51 39.86 28.67
CA SER A 4 5.18 38.63 29.09
C SER A 4 4.22 37.50 29.48
N SER A 5 4.76 36.28 29.50
CA SER A 5 4.31 35.07 30.24
C SER A 5 4.56 35.23 31.77
N PRO A 6 4.46 34.19 32.63
CA PRO A 6 3.55 33.03 32.82
C PRO A 6 3.07 32.94 34.31
N GLU A 7 2.80 31.72 34.83
CA GLU A 7 2.54 31.27 36.24
C GLU A 7 1.06 30.87 36.49
N SER A 8 0.71 29.75 37.13
CA SER A 8 1.37 29.09 38.26
C SER A 8 1.07 27.58 38.31
N SER A 9 2.11 26.82 38.65
CA SER A 9 2.08 25.48 39.24
C SER A 9 1.64 25.54 40.70
N SER A 10 0.76 24.63 41.14
CA SER A 10 0.47 24.39 42.56
C SER A 10 0.88 22.98 42.96
N TYR A 11 1.98 22.91 43.70
CA TYR A 11 2.38 21.78 44.53
C TYR A 11 1.73 21.98 45.90
N SER A 12 1.22 20.92 46.52
CA SER A 12 0.96 20.93 47.97
C SER A 12 1.26 19.55 48.54
N SER A 13 2.18 19.56 49.50
CA SER A 13 2.67 18.44 50.29
C SER A 13 1.62 17.94 51.27
N SER A 14 1.61 16.64 51.54
CA SER A 14 0.94 16.08 52.71
C SER A 14 1.95 15.26 53.51
N SER A 15 2.07 15.59 54.80
CA SER A 15 3.01 15.03 55.76
C SER A 15 2.39 13.89 56.58
N TYR A 16 3.30 13.01 56.94
CA TYR A 16 3.34 11.83 57.81
C TYR A 16 2.54 11.80 59.13
N GLU A 17 2.18 10.55 59.50
CA GLU A 17 2.08 9.94 60.87
C GLU A 17 0.84 10.30 61.74
N SER A 18 0.21 9.40 62.52
CA SER A 18 0.58 8.08 63.02
C SER A 18 -0.62 7.39 63.73
N LEU A 19 -0.41 6.12 64.09
CA LEU A 19 -1.02 5.31 65.18
C LEU A 19 -2.13 4.29 64.90
N LEU A 20 -1.76 3.08 65.33
CA LEU A 20 -2.44 1.81 65.42
C LEU A 20 -3.60 1.81 66.43
N SER A 21 -4.66 1.07 66.11
CA SER A 21 -5.46 0.37 67.12
C SER A 21 -5.92 -0.97 66.55
N ALA A 22 -5.44 -2.03 67.17
CA ALA A 22 -5.85 -3.41 66.93
C ALA A 22 -6.96 -3.78 67.92
N SER A 23 -8.01 -4.42 67.41
CA SER A 23 -9.02 -5.30 68.06
C SER A 23 -10.21 -5.33 67.10
N GLY A 24 -10.79 -6.42 66.62
CA GLY A 24 -10.69 -7.83 66.91
C GLY A 24 -11.92 -8.48 66.25
N ALA A 25 -11.69 -9.56 65.52
CA ALA A 25 -12.64 -10.60 65.10
C ALA A 25 -14.02 -10.20 64.53
N ALA A 26 -14.27 -10.52 63.26
CA ALA A 26 -15.22 -11.59 62.92
C ALA A 26 -15.14 -11.93 61.43
N SER A 27 -14.97 -13.22 61.20
CA SER A 27 -15.09 -13.89 59.92
C SER A 27 -16.42 -13.54 59.24
N GLY A 28 -16.35 -13.16 57.97
CA GLY A 28 -17.48 -12.80 57.12
C GLY A 28 -17.06 -12.79 55.66
N SER A 29 -16.71 -13.97 55.16
CA SER A 29 -16.40 -14.26 53.75
C SER A 29 -17.48 -13.74 52.80
N SER A 30 -17.28 -12.56 52.19
CA SER A 30 -18.04 -12.09 51.02
C SER A 30 -17.23 -11.20 50.06
N ALA A 31 -15.90 -11.20 50.17
CA ALA A 31 -15.01 -10.37 49.35
C ALA A 31 -14.75 -10.93 47.93
N ASP A 32 -15.24 -12.14 47.62
CA ASP A 32 -14.99 -12.84 46.35
C ASP A 32 -15.95 -12.40 45.22
N SER A 33 -17.16 -11.93 45.56
CA SER A 33 -18.17 -11.55 44.56
C SER A 33 -17.86 -10.25 43.83
N GLY A 34 -17.25 -9.27 44.51
CA GLY A 34 -16.95 -7.96 43.92
C GLY A 34 -15.73 -7.95 43.00
N ASP A 35 -14.77 -8.85 43.22
CA ASP A 35 -13.57 -8.96 42.39
C ASP A 35 -13.86 -9.71 41.07
N LEU A 36 -14.74 -10.72 41.13
CA LEU A 36 -15.30 -11.38 39.93
C LEU A 36 -16.13 -10.41 39.07
N GLU A 37 -16.99 -9.60 39.69
CA GLU A 37 -17.80 -8.59 38.98
C GLU A 37 -16.91 -7.49 38.35
N ALA A 38 -15.88 -7.04 39.06
CA ALA A 38 -14.90 -6.08 38.52
C ALA A 38 -14.04 -6.68 37.38
N MET A 39 -13.66 -7.95 37.49
CA MET A 39 -12.94 -8.67 36.43
C MET A 39 -13.82 -8.85 35.19
N GLN A 40 -15.08 -9.21 35.38
CA GLN A 40 -16.06 -9.34 34.29
C GLN A 40 -16.33 -7.99 33.61
N ALA A 41 -16.52 -6.91 34.37
CA ALA A 41 -16.68 -5.57 33.81
C ALA A 41 -15.45 -5.11 33.00
N ARG A 42 -14.23 -5.47 33.45
CA ARG A 42 -13.00 -5.22 32.68
C ARG A 42 -12.91 -6.05 31.40
N ALA A 43 -13.32 -7.32 31.44
CA ALA A 43 -13.37 -8.19 30.27
C ALA A 43 -14.40 -7.69 29.24
N GLU A 44 -15.59 -7.28 29.69
CA GLU A 44 -16.63 -6.68 28.86
C GLU A 44 -16.18 -5.34 28.28
N ALA A 45 -15.52 -4.48 29.07
CA ALA A 45 -14.95 -3.24 28.58
C ALA A 45 -13.85 -3.48 27.53
N LYS A 46 -13.00 -4.49 27.72
CA LYS A 46 -11.97 -4.90 26.76
C LYS A 46 -12.61 -5.42 25.46
N ALA A 47 -13.58 -6.34 25.56
CA ALA A 47 -14.30 -6.86 24.41
C ALA A 47 -15.05 -5.74 23.64
N ALA A 48 -15.66 -4.80 24.36
CA ALA A 48 -16.31 -3.64 23.76
C ALA A 48 -15.31 -2.71 23.04
N ALA A 49 -14.11 -2.51 23.61
CA ALA A 49 -13.04 -1.73 22.99
C ALA A 49 -12.51 -2.42 21.72
N GLU A 50 -12.26 -3.73 21.77
CA GLU A 50 -11.85 -4.53 20.61
C GLU A 50 -12.89 -4.48 19.50
N ALA A 51 -14.17 -4.65 19.84
CA ALA A 51 -15.26 -4.53 18.87
C ALA A 51 -15.35 -3.13 18.25
N ARG A 52 -15.04 -2.06 19.00
CA ARG A 52 -14.96 -0.69 18.45
C ARG A 52 -13.79 -0.55 17.47
N ALA A 53 -12.61 -1.03 17.84
CA ALA A 53 -11.42 -1.00 16.99
C ALA A 53 -11.64 -1.74 15.66
N VAL A 54 -12.28 -2.92 15.70
CA VAL A 54 -12.63 -3.69 14.49
C VAL A 54 -13.56 -2.89 13.57
N ARG A 55 -14.61 -2.26 14.13
CA ARG A 55 -15.54 -1.43 13.33
C ARG A 55 -14.83 -0.20 12.73
N GLU A 56 -13.96 0.45 13.48
CA GLU A 56 -13.19 1.60 12.99
C GLU A 56 -12.22 1.22 11.87
N ARG A 57 -11.52 0.09 12.01
CA ARG A 57 -10.66 -0.46 10.96
C ARG A 57 -11.45 -0.75 9.69
N ARG A 58 -12.60 -1.44 9.80
CA ARG A 58 -13.47 -1.74 8.64
C ARG A 58 -13.93 -0.46 7.94
N ARG A 59 -14.33 0.57 8.68
CA ARG A 59 -14.69 1.88 8.10
C ARG A 59 -13.50 2.57 7.43
N ALA A 60 -12.30 2.46 8.01
CA ALA A 60 -11.10 3.03 7.43
C ALA A 60 -10.72 2.33 6.11
N MET A 61 -10.86 1.00 6.06
CA MET A 61 -10.63 0.21 4.84
C MET A 61 -11.66 0.54 3.75
N HIS A 62 -12.94 0.69 4.12
CA HIS A 62 -13.97 1.12 3.17
C HIS A 62 -13.65 2.48 2.52
N ARG A 63 -13.30 3.49 3.34
CA ARG A 63 -12.89 4.81 2.84
C ARG A 63 -11.64 4.74 1.97
N LEU A 64 -10.72 3.84 2.32
CA LEU A 64 -9.52 3.62 1.53
C LEU A 64 -9.86 3.03 0.15
N ALA A 65 -10.75 2.05 0.09
CA ALA A 65 -11.22 1.46 -1.15
C ALA A 65 -11.95 2.47 -2.02
N GLU A 66 -12.85 3.29 -1.45
CA GLU A 66 -13.55 4.38 -2.15
C GLU A 66 -12.55 5.39 -2.72
N TRP A 67 -11.60 5.85 -1.91
CA TRP A 67 -10.54 6.76 -2.36
C TRP A 67 -9.71 6.15 -3.49
N PHE A 68 -9.32 4.89 -3.36
CA PHE A 68 -8.52 4.21 -4.37
C PHE A 68 -9.28 4.05 -5.68
N ALA A 69 -10.56 3.66 -5.63
CA ALA A 69 -11.42 3.57 -6.80
C ALA A 69 -11.54 4.92 -7.50
N GLY A 70 -11.70 6.01 -6.74
CA GLY A 70 -11.74 7.36 -7.31
C GLY A 70 -10.43 7.77 -7.97
N ALA A 71 -9.30 7.50 -7.31
CA ALA A 71 -7.97 7.76 -7.89
C ALA A 71 -7.73 6.94 -9.16
N ALA A 72 -8.11 5.66 -9.17
CA ALA A 72 -7.97 4.77 -10.32
C ALA A 72 -8.80 5.23 -11.54
N LEU A 73 -10.06 5.62 -11.30
CA LEU A 73 -10.95 6.14 -12.35
C LEU A 73 -10.46 7.50 -12.88
N LEU A 74 -9.86 8.33 -12.02
CA LEU A 74 -9.20 9.57 -12.44
C LEU A 74 -7.98 9.28 -13.32
N GLU A 75 -7.12 8.32 -12.97
CA GLU A 75 -5.99 7.93 -13.82
C GLU A 75 -6.45 7.44 -15.20
N LEU A 76 -7.56 6.70 -15.27
CA LEU A 76 -8.16 6.28 -16.54
C LEU A 76 -8.58 7.49 -17.39
N CYS A 77 -9.26 8.48 -16.79
CA CYS A 77 -9.61 9.72 -17.47
C CYS A 77 -8.36 10.48 -17.99
N LEU A 78 -7.30 10.54 -17.18
CA LEU A 78 -6.04 11.19 -17.55
C LEU A 78 -5.28 10.44 -18.65
N TYR A 79 -5.35 9.10 -18.69
CA TYR A 79 -4.80 8.29 -19.77
C TYR A 79 -5.40 8.67 -21.12
N TYR A 80 -6.73 8.72 -21.19
CA TYR A 80 -7.44 9.10 -22.42
C TYR A 80 -7.20 10.56 -22.81
N TRP A 81 -7.14 11.46 -21.82
CA TRP A 81 -6.77 12.85 -22.05
C TRP A 81 -5.35 12.99 -22.62
N ARG A 82 -4.37 12.25 -22.08
CA ARG A 82 -3.00 12.22 -22.61
C ARG A 82 -2.98 11.80 -24.08
N GLY A 83 -3.68 10.70 -24.42
CA GLY A 83 -3.78 10.22 -25.79
C GLY A 83 -4.33 11.30 -26.73
N HIS A 84 -5.38 12.01 -26.31
CA HIS A 84 -5.95 13.12 -27.06
C HIS A 84 -4.99 14.30 -27.26
N LEU A 85 -4.21 14.67 -26.24
CA LEU A 85 -3.18 15.71 -26.38
C LEU A 85 -2.11 15.32 -27.40
N CYS A 86 -1.66 14.06 -27.37
CA CYS A 86 -0.70 13.54 -28.34
C CYS A 86 -1.23 13.62 -29.78
N MET A 87 -2.49 13.22 -30.00
CA MET A 87 -3.13 13.32 -31.32
C MET A 87 -3.27 14.76 -31.82
N ARG A 88 -3.43 15.73 -30.92
CA ARG A 88 -3.42 17.17 -31.25
C ARG A 88 -2.02 17.75 -31.50
N GLY A 89 -0.99 16.90 -31.59
CA GLY A 89 0.38 17.31 -31.89
C GLY A 89 1.17 17.79 -30.68
N ILE A 90 0.66 17.63 -29.46
CA ILE A 90 1.42 17.94 -28.24
C ILE A 90 2.24 16.70 -27.89
N SER A 91 3.46 16.64 -28.41
CA SER A 91 4.41 15.54 -28.16
C SER A 91 5.54 15.92 -27.21
N ASP A 92 5.75 17.22 -26.94
CA ASP A 92 6.75 17.67 -25.99
C ASP A 92 6.45 17.15 -24.57
N ARG A 93 7.41 16.42 -24.01
CA ARG A 93 7.29 15.76 -22.71
C ARG A 93 7.03 16.76 -21.58
N ARG A 94 7.63 17.95 -21.64
CA ARG A 94 7.44 18.98 -20.60
C ARG A 94 6.04 19.56 -20.67
N SER A 95 5.57 19.89 -21.87
CA SER A 95 4.22 20.41 -22.13
C SER A 95 3.13 19.40 -21.78
N LEU A 96 3.30 18.13 -22.14
CA LEU A 96 2.39 17.04 -21.77
C LEU A 96 2.26 16.90 -20.26
N ARG A 97 3.40 16.86 -19.55
CA ARG A 97 3.42 16.76 -18.08
C ARG A 97 2.75 17.94 -17.41
N ALA A 98 3.03 19.17 -17.86
CA ALA A 98 2.42 20.37 -17.30
C ALA A 98 0.89 20.36 -17.47
N ARG A 99 0.41 20.03 -18.68
CA ARG A 99 -1.03 19.95 -18.97
C ARG A 99 -1.74 18.83 -18.20
N LEU A 100 -1.10 17.66 -18.07
CA LEU A 100 -1.63 16.57 -17.27
C LEU A 100 -1.68 16.92 -15.79
N ALA A 101 -0.64 17.58 -15.25
CA ALA A 101 -0.62 18.03 -13.87
C ALA A 101 -1.72 19.08 -13.60
N THR A 102 -1.90 20.03 -14.51
CA THR A 102 -3.02 21.00 -14.42
C THR A 102 -4.37 20.29 -14.48
N GLN A 103 -4.55 19.35 -15.41
CA GLN A 103 -5.81 18.63 -15.54
C GLN A 103 -6.10 17.78 -14.30
N ARG A 104 -5.10 17.07 -13.76
CA ARG A 104 -5.24 16.32 -12.52
C ARG A 104 -5.68 17.23 -11.38
N LYS A 105 -5.00 18.37 -11.18
CA LYS A 105 -5.37 19.34 -10.14
C LYS A 105 -6.81 19.85 -10.27
N ASN A 106 -7.29 20.02 -11.50
CA ASN A 106 -8.66 20.46 -11.74
C ASN A 106 -9.72 19.38 -11.47
N LEU A 107 -9.31 18.11 -11.41
CA LEU A 107 -10.20 16.96 -11.28
C LEU A 107 -10.02 16.20 -9.95
N GLU A 108 -8.99 16.51 -9.17
CA GLU A 108 -8.63 15.77 -7.95
C GLU A 108 -9.73 15.78 -6.89
N ASP A 109 -10.48 16.89 -6.81
CA ASP A 109 -11.61 17.06 -5.89
C ASP A 109 -12.97 16.67 -6.50
N CYS A 110 -12.99 16.27 -7.77
CA CYS A 110 -14.22 15.87 -8.45
C CYS A 110 -14.58 14.42 -8.14
N GLU A 111 -15.88 14.14 -8.05
CA GLU A 111 -16.34 12.75 -8.04
C GLU A 111 -15.96 12.04 -9.36
N PRO A 112 -15.69 10.73 -9.37
CA PRO A 112 -15.16 10.05 -10.55
C PRO A 112 -16.05 10.20 -11.79
N ARG A 113 -17.38 10.15 -11.61
CA ARG A 113 -18.34 10.35 -12.70
C ARG A 113 -18.41 11.80 -13.18
N GLU A 114 -18.12 12.76 -12.32
CA GLU A 114 -17.99 14.17 -12.71
C GLU A 114 -16.72 14.38 -13.54
N ALA A 115 -15.60 13.78 -13.14
CA ALA A 115 -14.36 13.81 -13.91
C ALA A 115 -14.57 13.22 -15.32
N LEU A 116 -15.31 12.10 -15.44
CA LEU A 116 -15.73 11.55 -16.72
C LEU A 116 -16.59 12.54 -17.53
N ALA A 117 -17.57 13.20 -16.89
CA ALA A 117 -18.44 14.18 -17.53
C ALA A 117 -17.68 15.43 -18.01
N ILE A 118 -16.58 15.78 -17.36
CA ILE A 118 -15.70 16.89 -17.76
C ILE A 118 -14.78 16.48 -18.91
N VAL A 119 -14.18 15.29 -18.85
CA VAL A 119 -13.16 14.84 -19.81
C VAL A 119 -13.79 14.33 -21.11
N ALA A 120 -14.82 13.49 -21.04
CA ALA A 120 -15.37 12.82 -22.21
C ALA A 120 -15.86 13.77 -23.33
N PRO A 121 -16.49 14.93 -23.05
CA PRO A 121 -16.91 15.87 -24.09
C PRO A 121 -15.76 16.56 -24.84
N GLN A 122 -14.55 16.55 -24.26
CA GLN A 122 -13.37 17.16 -24.89
C GLN A 122 -12.67 16.22 -25.87
N LEU A 123 -12.99 14.93 -25.83
CA LEU A 123 -12.42 13.88 -26.68
C LEU A 123 -13.24 13.70 -27.96
N ASP A 124 -12.60 13.14 -28.99
CA ASP A 124 -13.31 12.71 -30.19
C ASP A 124 -14.33 11.61 -29.86
N ALA A 125 -15.44 11.55 -30.60
CA ALA A 125 -16.59 10.71 -30.27
C ALA A 125 -16.23 9.22 -30.05
N THR A 126 -15.36 8.67 -30.88
CA THR A 126 -14.89 7.28 -30.78
C THR A 126 -14.11 7.04 -29.49
N ILE A 127 -13.24 7.98 -29.11
CA ILE A 127 -12.39 7.89 -27.93
C ILE A 127 -13.23 8.12 -26.67
N ALA A 128 -14.16 9.07 -26.71
CA ALA A 128 -15.12 9.28 -25.63
C ALA A 128 -15.98 8.03 -25.36
N ALA A 129 -16.39 7.30 -26.41
CA ALA A 129 -17.12 6.05 -26.25
C ALA A 129 -16.23 4.96 -25.61
N LYS A 130 -14.97 4.84 -26.03
CA LYS A 130 -14.00 3.91 -25.46
C LYS A 130 -13.73 4.21 -23.98
N LEU A 131 -13.49 5.48 -23.63
CA LEU A 131 -13.34 5.93 -22.24
C LEU A 131 -14.54 5.55 -21.38
N ARG A 132 -15.78 5.82 -21.84
CA ARG A 132 -16.98 5.47 -21.06
C ARG A 132 -17.09 3.96 -20.82
N LYS A 133 -16.84 3.15 -21.85
CA LYS A 133 -16.86 1.69 -21.75
C LYS A 133 -15.84 1.19 -20.72
N ASP A 134 -14.59 1.65 -20.83
CA ASP A 134 -13.52 1.24 -19.92
C ASP A 134 -13.76 1.75 -18.50
N PHE A 135 -14.34 2.95 -18.36
CA PHE A 135 -14.73 3.53 -17.07
C PHE A 135 -15.79 2.68 -16.38
N ASP A 136 -16.87 2.33 -17.07
CA ASP A 136 -17.94 1.50 -16.50
C ASP A 136 -17.41 0.08 -16.16
N ALA A 137 -16.50 -0.46 -16.97
CA ALA A 137 -15.86 -1.75 -16.69
C ALA A 137 -14.99 -1.71 -15.43
N LEU A 138 -14.16 -0.68 -15.27
CA LEU A 138 -13.30 -0.52 -14.11
C LEU A 138 -14.10 -0.19 -12.84
N GLU A 139 -15.12 0.66 -12.95
CA GLU A 139 -16.02 0.99 -11.84
C GLU A 139 -16.79 -0.25 -11.35
N ALA A 140 -17.19 -1.14 -12.26
CA ALA A 140 -17.84 -2.40 -11.88
C ALA A 140 -16.94 -3.28 -11.01
N LEU A 141 -15.65 -3.40 -11.33
CA LEU A 141 -14.69 -4.17 -10.52
C LEU A 141 -14.56 -3.60 -9.10
N PHE A 142 -14.55 -2.27 -8.95
CA PHE A 142 -14.51 -1.64 -7.63
C PHE A 142 -15.81 -1.77 -6.84
N ARG A 143 -16.96 -1.82 -7.53
CA ARG A 143 -18.28 -2.00 -6.90
C ARG A 143 -18.44 -3.39 -6.29
N GLU A 144 -17.86 -4.42 -6.91
CA GLU A 144 -17.86 -5.79 -6.38
C GLU A 144 -17.06 -5.88 -5.07
N GLY A 145 -15.94 -5.14 -4.98
CA GLY A 145 -15.15 -5.02 -3.75
C GLY A 145 -14.54 -6.33 -3.25
N VAL A 146 -14.09 -6.32 -2.00
CA VAL A 146 -13.61 -7.52 -1.30
C VAL A 146 -14.79 -8.24 -0.65
N LYS A 147 -14.94 -9.55 -0.89
CA LYS A 147 -16.00 -10.35 -0.27
C LYS A 147 -15.73 -10.52 1.23
N GLU A 148 -16.77 -10.63 2.05
CA GLU A 148 -16.62 -10.75 3.51
C GLU A 148 -15.73 -11.92 3.94
N ASN A 149 -15.82 -13.06 3.25
CA ASN A 149 -14.96 -14.23 3.49
C ASN A 149 -13.48 -13.89 3.28
N ASP A 150 -13.20 -12.98 2.35
CA ASP A 150 -11.84 -12.62 2.00
C ASP A 150 -11.24 -11.58 2.96
N VAL A 151 -12.08 -10.72 3.54
CA VAL A 151 -11.65 -9.71 4.53
C VAL A 151 -10.89 -10.38 5.69
N HIS A 152 -11.38 -11.52 6.17
CA HIS A 152 -10.74 -12.20 7.30
C HIS A 152 -9.33 -12.72 6.96
N TRP A 153 -9.10 -13.21 5.75
CA TRP A 153 -7.76 -13.64 5.34
C TRP A 153 -6.83 -12.44 5.18
N ILE A 154 -7.30 -11.34 4.57
CA ILE A 154 -6.50 -10.12 4.37
C ILE A 154 -6.06 -9.55 5.71
N GLU A 155 -6.92 -9.59 6.73
CA GLU A 155 -6.59 -9.16 8.10
C GLU A 155 -5.45 -9.95 8.75
N GLN A 156 -5.18 -11.16 8.28
CA GLN A 156 -4.09 -12.02 8.75
C GLN A 156 -2.79 -11.82 7.97
N THR A 157 -2.77 -10.95 6.95
CA THR A 157 -1.56 -10.62 6.18
C THR A 157 -0.67 -9.58 6.86
N GLY A 158 0.59 -9.47 6.42
CA GLY A 158 1.60 -8.61 7.03
C GLY A 158 2.25 -9.20 8.27
N GLN A 159 2.13 -10.52 8.45
CA GLN A 159 2.78 -11.27 9.51
C GLN A 159 4.23 -11.62 9.15
N TRP A 160 4.98 -12.04 10.16
CA TRP A 160 6.35 -12.44 9.96
C TRP A 160 6.41 -13.75 9.15
N GLY A 161 7.16 -13.73 8.04
CA GLY A 161 7.15 -14.80 7.02
C GLY A 161 6.37 -14.43 5.75
N ASP A 162 5.52 -13.42 5.78
CA ASP A 162 4.82 -12.98 4.57
C ASP A 162 5.76 -12.41 3.49
N PRO A 163 5.37 -12.44 2.21
CA PRO A 163 6.15 -11.84 1.15
C PRO A 163 6.41 -10.35 1.43
N SER A 164 7.65 -9.93 1.20
CA SER A 164 8.02 -8.52 1.30
C SER A 164 7.18 -7.68 0.33
N GLN A 165 7.03 -6.40 0.65
CA GLN A 165 6.11 -5.54 -0.09
C GLN A 165 6.37 -5.51 -1.59
N HIS A 166 7.63 -5.35 -1.98
CA HIS A 166 8.03 -5.36 -3.38
C HIS A 166 7.65 -6.68 -4.08
N VAL A 167 7.85 -7.83 -3.41
CA VAL A 167 7.58 -9.15 -3.99
C VAL A 167 6.09 -9.34 -4.26
N PHE A 168 5.22 -9.00 -3.29
CA PHE A 168 3.78 -9.14 -3.54
C PHE A 168 3.28 -8.12 -4.57
N LEU A 169 3.76 -6.86 -4.56
CA LEU A 169 3.34 -5.86 -5.54
C LEU A 169 3.74 -6.26 -6.96
N GLN A 170 4.93 -6.84 -7.15
CA GLN A 170 5.36 -7.36 -8.45
C GLN A 170 4.47 -8.51 -8.93
N HIS A 171 4.12 -9.43 -8.04
CA HIS A 171 3.22 -10.54 -8.38
C HIS A 171 1.80 -10.06 -8.68
N MET A 172 1.27 -9.20 -7.81
CA MET A 172 -0.06 -8.60 -7.94
C MET A 172 -0.18 -7.76 -9.21
N SER A 173 0.83 -6.96 -9.55
CA SER A 173 0.88 -6.17 -10.78
C SER A 173 0.66 -7.05 -12.03
N ARG A 174 1.32 -8.21 -12.10
CA ARG A 174 1.16 -9.15 -13.23
C ARG A 174 -0.25 -9.71 -13.31
N MET A 175 -0.85 -10.07 -12.18
CA MET A 175 -2.20 -10.65 -12.16
C MET A 175 -3.28 -9.60 -12.44
N VAL A 176 -3.13 -8.39 -11.88
CA VAL A 176 -4.01 -7.25 -12.17
C VAL A 176 -3.95 -6.92 -13.67
N LEU A 177 -2.75 -6.82 -14.26
CA LEU A 177 -2.61 -6.57 -15.69
C LEU A 177 -3.33 -7.64 -16.52
N ALA A 178 -3.08 -8.92 -16.22
CA ALA A 178 -3.71 -10.03 -16.94
C ALA A 178 -5.23 -9.98 -16.87
N HIS A 179 -5.81 -9.65 -15.70
CA HIS A 179 -7.26 -9.51 -15.57
C HIS A 179 -7.78 -8.27 -16.31
N LEU A 180 -7.13 -7.12 -16.15
CA LEU A 180 -7.55 -5.87 -16.79
C LEU A 180 -7.51 -5.96 -18.32
N GLN A 181 -6.56 -6.68 -18.92
CA GLN A 181 -6.51 -6.93 -20.36
C GLN A 181 -7.73 -7.70 -20.89
N THR A 182 -8.47 -8.42 -20.03
CA THR A 182 -9.73 -9.09 -20.41
C THR A 182 -10.95 -8.17 -20.35
N ARG A 183 -10.84 -7.03 -19.66
CA ARG A 183 -11.95 -6.11 -19.38
C ARG A 183 -11.85 -4.78 -20.11
N LEU A 184 -10.62 -4.29 -20.28
CA LEU A 184 -10.25 -3.02 -20.87
C LEU A 184 -9.53 -3.25 -22.19
N ASP A 185 -9.30 -2.17 -22.91
CA ASP A 185 -8.35 -2.19 -24.03
C ASP A 185 -6.93 -2.57 -23.56
N PRO A 186 -6.20 -3.46 -24.26
CA PRO A 186 -4.90 -3.95 -23.80
C PRO A 186 -3.86 -2.85 -23.55
N GLU A 187 -3.77 -1.86 -24.45
CA GLU A 187 -2.85 -0.73 -24.29
C GLU A 187 -3.23 0.15 -23.09
N CYS A 188 -4.52 0.28 -22.82
CA CYS A 188 -5.00 0.98 -21.64
C CYS A 188 -4.63 0.22 -20.36
N ALA A 189 -4.87 -1.09 -20.31
CA ALA A 189 -4.54 -1.94 -19.17
C ALA A 189 -3.03 -1.89 -18.82
N GLU A 190 -2.17 -1.95 -19.84
CA GLU A 190 -0.71 -1.86 -19.68
C GLU A 190 -0.25 -0.53 -19.10
N GLU A 191 -0.87 0.57 -19.50
CA GLU A 191 -0.50 1.92 -19.06
C GLU A 191 -1.05 2.26 -17.67
N ILE A 192 -2.27 1.82 -17.33
CA ILE A 192 -2.87 2.15 -16.04
C ILE A 192 -2.39 1.24 -14.91
N THR A 193 -2.08 -0.04 -15.18
CA THR A 193 -1.73 -1.00 -14.11
C THR A 193 -0.55 -0.54 -13.25
N PRO A 194 0.58 -0.05 -13.82
CA PRO A 194 1.69 0.48 -13.02
C PRO A 194 1.27 1.64 -12.13
N ALA A 195 0.40 2.54 -12.62
CA ALA A 195 -0.11 3.67 -11.84
C ALA A 195 -0.98 3.19 -10.66
N LEU A 196 -1.87 2.22 -10.89
CA LEU A 196 -2.69 1.62 -9.83
C LEU A 196 -1.84 0.96 -8.74
N VAL A 197 -0.83 0.20 -9.15
CA VAL A 197 0.10 -0.46 -8.22
C VAL A 197 0.94 0.56 -7.46
N GLU A 198 1.38 1.64 -8.10
CA GLU A 198 2.09 2.74 -7.42
C GLU A 198 1.21 3.43 -6.38
N ILE A 199 -0.04 3.75 -6.73
CA ILE A 199 -1.00 4.38 -5.83
C ILE A 199 -1.27 3.49 -4.61
N ALA A 200 -1.47 2.19 -4.82
CA ALA A 200 -1.68 1.21 -3.77
C ALA A 200 -0.41 0.97 -2.93
N GLY A 201 0.76 0.97 -3.56
CA GLY A 201 2.06 0.64 -2.96
C GLY A 201 2.63 1.72 -2.04
N ARG A 202 2.05 2.92 -2.00
CA ARG A 202 2.40 3.98 -1.03
C ARG A 202 2.03 3.64 0.42
N ARG A 203 1.38 2.49 0.66
CA ARG A 203 0.90 2.02 1.96
C ARG A 203 1.56 0.70 2.34
N LEU A 204 1.32 0.22 3.55
CA LEU A 204 1.75 -1.12 3.98
C LEU A 204 1.04 -2.23 3.16
N SER A 205 1.56 -3.45 3.23
CA SER A 205 1.12 -4.60 2.43
C SER A 205 -0.39 -4.85 2.49
N GLN A 206 -0.96 -4.92 3.69
CA GLN A 206 -2.39 -5.20 3.85
C GLN A 206 -3.29 -4.14 3.18
N PRO A 207 -3.14 -2.82 3.44
CA PRO A 207 -3.85 -1.79 2.71
C PRO A 207 -3.73 -1.87 1.18
N SER A 208 -2.56 -2.26 0.65
CA SER A 208 -2.37 -2.43 -0.80
C SER A 208 -3.13 -3.64 -1.33
N ILE A 209 -3.14 -4.76 -0.60
CA ILE A 209 -3.91 -5.95 -0.95
C ILE A 209 -5.39 -5.61 -0.98
N GLU A 210 -5.92 -4.96 0.07
CA GLU A 210 -7.35 -4.62 0.17
C GLU A 210 -7.88 -3.88 -1.07
N VAL A 211 -7.11 -2.96 -1.63
CA VAL A 211 -7.55 -2.13 -2.76
C VAL A 211 -7.28 -2.73 -4.13
N LEU A 212 -6.25 -3.58 -4.26
CA LEU A 212 -5.89 -4.22 -5.53
C LEU A 212 -6.57 -5.58 -5.73
N PHE A 213 -6.92 -6.27 -4.64
CA PHE A 213 -7.52 -7.60 -4.67
C PHE A 213 -8.84 -7.67 -5.46
N PRO A 214 -9.74 -6.66 -5.41
CA PRO A 214 -10.94 -6.64 -6.26
C PRO A 214 -10.63 -6.65 -7.76
N LEU A 215 -9.46 -6.14 -8.18
CA LEU A 215 -9.08 -6.05 -9.60
C LEU A 215 -8.66 -7.39 -10.21
N LEU A 216 -8.53 -8.45 -9.42
CA LEU A 216 -8.09 -9.77 -9.89
C LEU A 216 -9.24 -10.62 -10.47
N GLY A 217 -10.49 -10.24 -10.20
CA GLY A 217 -11.65 -11.10 -10.43
C GLY A 217 -11.64 -12.37 -9.57
N GLU A 218 -12.73 -13.14 -9.56
CA GLU A 218 -12.88 -14.27 -8.63
C GLU A 218 -11.79 -15.34 -8.75
N ASP A 219 -11.40 -15.69 -9.98
CA ASP A 219 -10.36 -16.71 -10.22
C ASP A 219 -8.98 -16.20 -9.83
N GLY A 220 -8.64 -14.97 -10.20
CA GLY A 220 -7.35 -14.36 -9.84
C GLY A 220 -7.22 -14.12 -8.33
N GLN A 221 -8.32 -13.80 -7.65
CA GLN A 221 -8.37 -13.69 -6.19
C GLN A 221 -7.97 -14.99 -5.51
N ARG A 222 -8.55 -16.11 -5.95
CA ARG A 222 -8.24 -17.45 -5.44
C ARG A 222 -6.79 -17.86 -5.71
N GLU A 223 -6.31 -17.64 -6.94
CA GLU A 223 -4.92 -17.93 -7.31
C GLU A 223 -3.92 -17.12 -6.48
N PHE A 224 -4.21 -15.83 -6.28
CA PHE A 224 -3.37 -14.94 -5.48
C PHE A 224 -3.31 -15.40 -4.02
N GLN A 225 -4.45 -15.76 -3.43
CA GLN A 225 -4.51 -16.31 -2.08
C GLN A 225 -3.66 -17.57 -1.93
N GLN A 226 -3.80 -18.52 -2.86
CA GLN A 226 -3.02 -19.77 -2.85
C GLN A 226 -1.51 -19.50 -2.96
N TRP A 227 -1.13 -18.59 -3.85
CA TRP A 227 0.27 -18.17 -4.00
C TRP A 227 0.80 -17.53 -2.70
N TYR A 228 0.03 -16.62 -2.09
CA TYR A 228 0.42 -15.89 -0.89
C TYR A 228 0.65 -16.85 0.28
N MET A 229 -0.34 -17.73 0.56
CA MET A 229 -0.22 -18.73 1.62
C MET A 229 0.93 -19.72 1.35
N GLY A 230 1.11 -20.13 0.10
CA GLY A 230 2.23 -20.98 -0.29
C GLY A 230 3.59 -20.30 -0.09
N PHE A 231 3.68 -18.98 -0.30
CA PHE A 231 4.88 -18.20 0.00
C PHE A 231 5.17 -18.17 1.49
N SER A 232 4.18 -17.79 2.31
CA SER A 232 4.33 -17.68 3.77
C SER A 232 4.63 -19.04 4.44
N GLY A 233 4.05 -20.14 3.94
CA GLY A 233 4.39 -21.48 4.40
C GLY A 233 5.82 -21.91 4.03
N ARG A 234 6.32 -21.46 2.87
CA ARG A 234 7.71 -21.69 2.45
C ARG A 234 8.73 -20.80 3.15
N THR A 235 8.34 -19.78 3.88
CA THR A 235 9.29 -18.94 4.66
C THR A 235 9.28 -19.34 6.12
N ALA A 236 8.12 -19.76 6.66
CA ALA A 236 8.00 -20.30 8.01
C ALA A 236 8.96 -21.48 8.28
N HIS A 237 9.16 -22.38 7.30
CA HIS A 237 10.07 -23.53 7.49
C HIS A 237 11.56 -23.14 7.62
N TRP A 238 12.01 -22.01 7.05
CA TRP A 238 13.39 -21.54 7.22
C TRP A 238 13.67 -21.07 8.64
N VAL A 239 12.62 -20.74 9.38
CA VAL A 239 12.70 -20.12 10.69
C VAL A 239 12.68 -21.18 11.76
N ASP A 240 11.79 -22.16 11.62
CA ASP A 240 11.82 -23.35 12.46
C ASP A 240 13.12 -24.14 12.26
N GLY A 241 13.69 -24.13 11.04
CA GLY A 241 15.00 -24.71 10.75
C GLY A 241 16.18 -23.95 11.39
N ALA A 242 16.06 -22.63 11.58
CA ALA A 242 17.09 -21.83 12.25
C ALA A 242 17.04 -21.97 13.79
N GLN A 243 15.86 -22.21 14.37
CA GLN A 243 15.70 -22.42 15.82
C GLN A 243 15.93 -23.89 16.25
N ASN A 244 15.84 -24.85 15.33
CA ASN A 244 16.11 -26.26 15.57
C ASN A 244 17.43 -26.76 14.95
N THR A 245 18.50 -25.96 15.00
CA THR A 245 19.85 -26.52 14.82
C THR A 245 20.36 -27.02 16.17
N PRO A 246 20.34 -28.35 16.46
CA PRO A 246 21.15 -28.86 17.54
C PRO A 246 22.60 -28.55 17.20
N ALA A 247 23.34 -28.02 18.16
CA ALA A 247 24.78 -27.80 18.08
C ALA A 247 25.49 -29.15 17.84
N ALA A 248 25.53 -29.59 16.58
CA ALA A 248 26.31 -30.73 16.17
C ALA A 248 27.75 -30.24 16.01
N SER A 249 28.58 -30.69 16.96
CA SER A 249 30.03 -30.58 16.92
C SER A 249 30.55 -30.99 15.54
N SER A 250 31.17 -30.06 14.82
CA SER A 250 31.96 -30.38 13.63
C SER A 250 33.43 -30.23 13.97
N THR A 251 34.00 -31.31 14.52
CA THR A 251 35.43 -31.57 14.44
C THR A 251 35.75 -32.03 13.01
N ALA A 252 36.45 -31.15 12.30
CA ALA A 252 37.38 -31.37 11.18
C ALA A 252 37.34 -32.69 10.39
N ALA A 253 37.22 -32.58 9.07
CA ALA A 253 38.16 -33.21 8.14
C ALA A 253 38.17 -32.51 6.77
N THR A 254 39.38 -32.19 6.36
CA THR A 254 39.87 -31.61 5.10
C THR A 254 39.56 -32.44 3.85
N GLY A 255 39.34 -31.76 2.72
CA GLY A 255 39.41 -32.32 1.37
C GLY A 255 39.50 -31.21 0.32
N LEU A 256 40.72 -30.94 -0.14
CA LEU A 256 41.09 -30.01 -1.22
C LEU A 256 40.91 -30.68 -2.60
N GLU A 257 40.58 -29.89 -3.63
CA GLU A 257 41.14 -29.84 -5.01
C GLU A 257 40.22 -28.96 -5.90
N SER A 258 40.60 -27.72 -6.29
CA SER A 258 41.41 -27.29 -7.47
C SER A 258 40.74 -27.67 -8.81
N THR A 259 40.33 -26.75 -9.72
CA THR A 259 41.14 -25.87 -10.61
C THR A 259 40.25 -24.72 -11.15
N ALA A 260 40.61 -23.42 -11.06
CA ALA A 260 41.47 -22.63 -11.96
C ALA A 260 40.95 -22.39 -13.42
N ASN A 261 40.81 -21.08 -13.73
CA ASN A 261 40.93 -20.37 -15.03
C ASN A 261 39.67 -20.20 -15.92
N LEU A 262 39.17 -18.97 -16.04
CA LEU A 262 39.55 -18.05 -17.14
C LEU A 262 38.99 -16.64 -16.89
N ALA A 263 39.89 -15.67 -16.65
CA ALA A 263 39.62 -14.25 -16.81
C ALA A 263 40.25 -13.83 -18.15
N VAL A 264 39.52 -13.08 -18.97
CA VAL A 264 40.09 -12.26 -20.05
C VAL A 264 39.48 -10.87 -19.97
N HIS A 265 40.35 -9.93 -19.63
CA HIS A 265 40.26 -8.49 -19.78
C HIS A 265 39.86 -8.07 -21.22
N MET A 266 39.08 -7.01 -21.33
CA MET A 266 39.34 -5.92 -22.28
C MET A 266 38.95 -4.59 -21.65
N GLU A 267 39.96 -3.86 -21.19
CA GLU A 267 39.98 -2.40 -21.12
C GLU A 267 40.99 -1.93 -22.18
N ASP A 268 40.57 -1.01 -23.04
CA ASP A 268 41.32 0.13 -23.63
C ASP A 268 40.37 0.68 -24.71
N GLY A 269 39.94 1.94 -24.79
CA GLY A 269 40.59 3.19 -24.43
C GLY A 269 40.45 4.09 -25.66
N THR A 270 39.79 5.25 -25.55
CA THR A 270 40.18 6.45 -26.30
C THR A 270 39.52 7.69 -25.71
N ASP A 271 40.43 8.54 -25.21
CA ASP A 271 40.31 9.90 -24.71
C ASP A 271 39.68 10.92 -25.68
N ASP A 272 38.96 11.85 -25.07
CA ASP A 272 39.09 13.32 -25.12
C ASP A 272 39.60 14.02 -26.39
N HIS A 273 38.82 15.02 -26.81
CA HIS A 273 39.36 16.35 -27.09
C HIS A 273 38.34 17.45 -26.73
N GLU A 274 38.75 18.27 -25.75
CA GLU A 274 38.15 19.54 -25.33
C GLU A 274 38.38 20.69 -26.34
N GLU A 275 37.44 21.64 -26.30
CA GLU A 275 37.56 23.11 -26.43
C GLU A 275 38.34 23.77 -27.60
N GLN A 276 37.70 24.72 -28.30
CA GLN A 276 37.91 26.15 -28.02
C GLN A 276 37.03 27.10 -28.87
N ASP A 277 36.70 28.23 -28.24
CA ASP A 277 35.98 29.42 -28.70
C ASP A 277 36.56 30.10 -29.96
N ALA A 278 35.72 30.85 -30.69
CA ALA A 278 35.83 32.32 -30.83
C ALA A 278 35.04 32.89 -32.03
N ASP A 279 34.29 33.94 -31.69
CA ASP A 279 33.81 35.14 -32.41
C ASP A 279 34.10 35.42 -33.90
N ASP A 280 33.15 36.21 -34.42
CA ASP A 280 33.22 37.23 -35.48
C ASP A 280 33.28 36.82 -36.97
N ALA A 281 32.21 37.13 -37.71
CA ALA A 281 32.25 38.22 -38.70
C ALA A 281 30.91 38.39 -39.45
N ASP A 282 30.35 39.58 -39.30
CA ASP A 282 29.62 40.36 -40.30
C ASP A 282 30.03 40.11 -41.76
N ARG A 283 29.05 39.85 -42.65
CA ARG A 283 28.87 40.40 -44.03
C ARG A 283 28.05 39.49 -44.94
N GLY A 284 26.96 40.03 -45.48
CA GLY A 284 26.20 39.48 -46.61
C GLY A 284 24.79 40.01 -46.69
#